data_AF-A0AAU9FP82-F1
#
_entry.id   AF-A0AAU9FP82-F1
#
_cell.length_a   1.000
_cell.length_b   1.000
_cell.length_c   1.000
_cell.angle_alpha   90.00
_cell.angle_beta   90.00
_cell.angle_gamma   90.00
#
_symmetry.space_group_name_H-M   'P 1'
#
loop_
_entity.id
_entity.type
_entity.pdbx_description
1 polymer ?
#
loop_
_entity_poly.entity_id
_entity_poly.type
_entity_poly.pdbx_seq_one_letter_code
_entity_poly.pdbx_strand_id
1 'polypeptide(L)'
;MEKMNSWLRSSLEALGLSNRHTDCSFVIQSPTECRVFLCHKLIFCCASEVFDRMLYGDFKESTTGEVTLKDVEPDIFEKFRDYVYGYESEKLELYGTDTLIKLCDFGNKFMVESIKEDCVNEMTNRRIHLGMGDLMLLFQCAHTLNNKSITERVVSKVEPFLREPFNQSVVLDFNTEVFKNYIETIAIKLLESDRFILIETYLKHNGLVIAAPNAGCSDASSDSGCPLVDQEITGAYVSQLLALIDFRRFTPSQFYEGPGKSNLLTLQQKYEYLYQVAEECAKTKDELRGNSFEAFRTVGLISKRHSGPYYRAAHCHCCSTRFPLNADLDLSE
;
A
#
# COMPACT_ATOMS: atom_id res chain seq x y z
N MET A 1 -24.09 6.04 -22.02
CA MET A 1 -24.57 6.81 -20.86
C MET A 1 -25.16 8.10 -21.41
N GLU A 2 -26.48 8.27 -21.36
CA GLU A 2 -27.12 9.52 -21.81
C GLU A 2 -26.62 10.66 -20.92
N LYS A 3 -26.05 11.70 -21.53
CA LYS A 3 -25.60 12.87 -20.79
C LYS A 3 -26.82 13.51 -20.13
N MET A 4 -26.79 13.63 -18.80
CA MET A 4 -27.76 14.44 -18.05
C MET A 4 -27.92 15.79 -18.75
N ASN A 5 -29.17 16.23 -18.92
CA ASN A 5 -29.46 17.47 -19.62
C ASN A 5 -28.66 18.62 -18.99
N SER A 6 -27.88 19.34 -19.80
CA SER A 6 -26.91 20.31 -19.31
C SER A 6 -27.53 21.41 -18.47
N TRP A 7 -28.77 21.84 -18.77
CA TRP A 7 -29.45 22.86 -17.96
C TRP A 7 -29.76 22.35 -16.54
N LEU A 8 -30.20 21.09 -16.42
CA LEU A 8 -30.58 20.49 -15.14
C LEU A 8 -29.35 20.32 -14.27
N ARG A 9 -28.26 19.82 -14.86
CA ARG A 9 -26.96 19.70 -14.19
C ARG A 9 -26.50 21.03 -13.61
N SER A 10 -26.38 22.07 -14.44
CA SER A 10 -25.92 23.38 -13.97
C SER A 10 -26.86 23.99 -12.92
N SER A 11 -28.15 23.67 -12.99
CA SER A 11 -29.12 24.08 -11.96
C SER A 11 -28.89 23.36 -10.63
N LEU A 12 -28.57 22.07 -10.64
CA LEU A 12 -28.24 21.30 -9.44
C LEU A 12 -26.91 21.73 -8.82
N GLU A 13 -25.89 21.99 -9.64
CA GLU A 13 -24.61 22.55 -9.17
C GLU A 13 -24.81 23.91 -8.50
N ALA A 14 -25.53 24.83 -9.16
CA ALA A 14 -25.85 26.13 -8.59
C ALA A 14 -26.69 25.99 -7.31
N LEU A 15 -27.57 24.99 -7.24
CA LEU A 15 -28.34 24.68 -6.05
C LEU A 15 -27.44 24.22 -4.90
N GLY A 16 -26.47 23.32 -5.15
CA GLY A 16 -25.53 22.83 -4.15
C GLY A 16 -24.53 23.88 -3.64
N LEU A 17 -24.24 24.91 -4.43
CA LEU A 17 -23.46 26.09 -4.02
C LEU A 17 -24.32 27.14 -3.30
N SER A 18 -25.64 27.02 -3.39
CA SER A 18 -26.58 27.91 -2.70
C SER A 18 -27.11 27.24 -1.42
N ASN A 19 -27.50 28.05 -0.44
CA ASN A 19 -28.21 27.55 0.74
C ASN A 19 -29.74 27.52 0.53
N ARG A 20 -30.19 27.50 -0.74
CA ARG A 20 -31.62 27.55 -1.06
C ARG A 20 -32.22 26.16 -0.90
N HIS A 21 -33.34 26.06 -0.21
CA HIS A 21 -34.15 24.82 -0.10
C HIS A 21 -33.43 23.63 0.57
N THR A 22 -32.31 23.88 1.27
CA THR A 22 -31.58 22.86 2.02
C THR A 22 -32.42 22.35 3.19
N ASP A 23 -32.53 21.04 3.33
CA ASP A 23 -33.33 20.34 4.35
C ASP A 23 -32.51 19.31 5.16
N CYS A 24 -31.19 19.27 4.95
CA CYS A 24 -30.25 18.59 5.83
C CYS A 24 -28.91 19.35 5.95
N SER A 25 -28.13 18.96 6.96
CA SER A 25 -26.77 19.44 7.18
C SER A 25 -25.81 18.28 7.41
N PHE A 26 -24.60 18.42 6.88
CA PHE A 26 -23.48 17.53 7.19
C PHE A 26 -22.45 18.30 8.02
N VAL A 27 -22.22 17.83 9.24
CA VAL A 27 -21.24 18.39 10.17
C VAL A 27 -19.98 17.53 10.10
N ILE A 28 -18.95 18.05 9.44
CA ILE A 28 -17.68 17.35 9.24
C ILE A 28 -16.71 17.81 10.30
N GLN A 29 -16.30 16.88 11.17
CA GLN A 29 -15.40 17.12 12.29
C GLN A 29 -14.08 16.39 12.06
N SER A 30 -13.01 17.14 11.82
CA SER A 30 -11.64 16.63 11.86
C SER A 30 -10.96 17.08 13.16
N PRO A 31 -9.76 16.55 13.50
CA PRO A 31 -9.01 17.00 14.68
C PRO A 31 -8.65 18.49 14.65
N THR A 32 -8.61 19.10 13.46
CA THR A 32 -8.15 20.49 13.25
C THR A 32 -9.25 21.44 12.82
N GLU A 33 -10.36 20.94 12.27
CA GLU A 33 -11.40 21.77 11.66
C GLU A 33 -12.80 21.15 11.87
N CYS A 34 -13.80 22.01 12.03
CA CYS A 34 -15.21 21.63 11.95
C CYS A 34 -15.88 22.50 10.89
N ARG A 35 -16.49 21.88 9.86
CA ARG A 35 -17.19 22.59 8.78
C ARG A 35 -18.61 22.02 8.62
N VAL A 36 -19.59 22.91 8.45
CA VAL A 36 -20.99 22.54 8.24
C VAL A 36 -21.37 22.80 6.79
N PHE A 37 -21.95 21.79 6.15
CA PHE A 37 -22.44 21.85 4.78
C PHE A 37 -23.95 21.71 4.77
N LEU A 38 -24.66 22.72 4.27
CA LEU A 38 -26.10 22.65 4.06
C LEU A 38 -26.37 21.92 2.72
N CYS A 39 -27.25 20.93 2.76
CA CYS A 39 -27.47 19.98 1.67
C CYS A 39 -28.95 19.67 1.47
N HIS A 40 -29.24 18.85 0.45
CA HIS A 40 -30.58 18.39 0.11
C HIS A 40 -30.68 16.88 0.31
N LYS A 41 -31.59 16.42 1.18
CA LYS A 41 -31.81 15.01 1.49
C LYS A 41 -31.99 14.20 0.21
N LEU A 42 -32.94 14.63 -0.62
CA LEU A 42 -33.28 13.93 -1.87
C LEU A 42 -32.07 13.67 -2.77
N ILE A 43 -31.17 14.65 -2.92
CA ILE A 43 -29.99 14.52 -3.79
C ILE A 43 -29.04 13.43 -3.26
N PHE A 44 -28.76 13.44 -1.95
CA PHE A 44 -27.90 12.43 -1.33
C PHE A 44 -28.54 11.04 -1.32
N CYS A 45 -29.86 10.95 -1.11
CA CYS A 45 -30.60 9.69 -1.13
C CYS A 45 -30.62 9.07 -2.54
N CYS A 46 -30.78 9.90 -3.59
CA CYS A 46 -30.67 9.44 -4.98
C CYS A 46 -29.27 8.88 -5.30
N ALA A 47 -28.22 9.43 -4.67
CA ALA A 47 -26.85 8.97 -4.88
C ALA A 47 -26.48 7.72 -4.07
N SER A 48 -27.22 7.39 -3.01
CA SER A 48 -26.85 6.36 -2.03
C SER A 48 -28.04 5.80 -1.25
N GLU A 49 -28.19 4.49 -1.25
CA GLU A 49 -29.11 3.79 -0.34
C GLU A 49 -28.73 3.97 1.15
N VAL A 50 -27.44 4.20 1.45
CA VAL A 50 -26.99 4.45 2.82
C VAL A 50 -27.54 5.79 3.30
N PHE A 51 -27.47 6.83 2.48
CA PHE A 51 -28.05 8.13 2.82
C PHE A 51 -29.57 8.10 2.84
N ASP A 52 -30.22 7.33 1.93
CA ASP A 52 -31.67 7.14 1.94
C ASP A 52 -32.16 6.57 3.29
N ARG A 53 -31.55 5.46 3.73
CA ARG A 53 -31.87 4.86 5.04
C ARG A 53 -31.52 5.80 6.20
N MET A 54 -30.42 6.53 6.12
CA MET A 54 -29.99 7.46 7.18
C MET A 54 -30.94 8.66 7.33
N LEU A 55 -31.42 9.23 6.23
CA LEU A 55 -32.17 10.50 6.22
C LEU A 55 -33.69 10.35 6.16
N TYR A 56 -34.19 9.17 5.76
CA TYR A 56 -35.63 8.85 5.73
C TYR A 56 -36.02 7.58 6.49
N GLY A 57 -35.05 6.81 7.01
CA GLY A 57 -35.32 5.64 7.86
C GLY A 57 -35.40 5.95 9.35
N ASP A 58 -35.25 4.91 10.18
CA ASP A 58 -35.43 4.96 11.63
C ASP A 58 -34.16 5.39 12.39
N PHE A 59 -33.48 6.43 11.91
CA PHE A 59 -32.28 6.98 12.53
C PHE A 59 -32.53 8.39 13.07
N LYS A 60 -31.73 8.85 14.04
CA LYS A 60 -31.89 10.20 14.62
C LYS A 60 -31.77 11.27 13.53
N GLU A 61 -30.92 11.03 12.54
CA GLU A 61 -30.63 11.88 11.39
C GLU A 61 -31.87 12.14 10.53
N SER A 62 -32.83 11.21 10.49
CA SER A 62 -34.07 11.41 9.73
C SER A 62 -34.94 12.52 10.34
N THR A 63 -34.96 12.60 11.67
CA THR A 63 -35.72 13.60 12.43
C THR A 63 -34.95 14.92 12.54
N THR A 64 -33.64 14.87 12.83
CA THR A 64 -32.84 16.09 13.01
C THR A 64 -32.44 16.74 11.69
N GLY A 65 -32.30 15.96 10.63
CA GLY A 65 -31.70 16.40 9.36
C GLY A 65 -30.19 16.66 9.46
N GLU A 66 -29.54 16.32 10.56
CA GLU A 66 -28.11 16.60 10.79
C GLU A 66 -27.31 15.30 10.83
N VAL A 67 -26.35 15.16 9.90
CA VAL A 67 -25.42 14.03 9.81
C VAL A 67 -24.04 14.48 10.29
N THR A 68 -23.49 13.83 11.32
CA THR A 68 -22.13 14.13 11.81
C THR A 68 -21.14 13.08 11.34
N LEU A 69 -20.07 13.49 10.65
CA LEU A 69 -18.99 12.61 10.18
C LEU A 69 -17.66 13.05 10.81
N LYS A 70 -16.88 12.07 11.29
CA LYS A 70 -15.62 12.31 12.00
C LYS A 70 -14.37 11.77 11.28
N ASP A 71 -14.58 11.03 10.21
CA ASP A 71 -13.57 10.24 9.51
C ASP A 71 -13.42 10.67 8.05
N VAL A 72 -13.71 11.95 7.76
CA VAL A 72 -13.47 12.58 6.46
C VAL A 72 -13.01 14.01 6.67
N GLU A 73 -12.05 14.45 5.87
CA GLU A 73 -11.58 15.84 5.85
C GLU A 73 -12.66 16.75 5.20
N PRO A 74 -12.91 17.97 5.71
CA PRO A 74 -13.90 18.88 5.13
C PRO A 74 -13.73 19.10 3.62
N ASP A 75 -12.50 19.27 3.16
CA ASP A 75 -12.19 19.50 1.74
C ASP A 75 -12.45 18.28 0.84
N ILE A 76 -12.41 17.07 1.40
CA ILE A 76 -12.76 15.84 0.69
C ILE A 76 -14.28 15.71 0.60
N PHE A 77 -14.98 15.97 1.71
CA PHE A 77 -16.44 15.98 1.72
C PHE A 77 -17.01 17.03 0.76
N GLU A 78 -16.41 18.22 0.68
CA GLU A 78 -16.82 19.27 -0.25
C GLU A 78 -16.72 18.80 -1.71
N LYS A 79 -15.60 18.17 -2.10
CA LYS A 79 -15.42 17.61 -3.45
C LYS A 79 -16.40 16.48 -3.74
N PHE A 80 -16.66 15.62 -2.76
CA PHE A 80 -17.67 14.57 -2.86
C PHE A 80 -19.07 15.16 -3.05
N ARG A 81 -19.44 16.17 -2.25
CA ARG A 81 -20.71 16.89 -2.36
C ARG A 81 -20.84 17.46 -3.77
N ASP A 82 -19.86 18.21 -4.24
CA ASP A 82 -19.89 18.85 -5.55
C ASP A 82 -20.05 17.82 -6.68
N TYR A 83 -19.38 16.67 -6.58
CA TYR A 83 -19.59 15.55 -7.49
C TYR A 83 -21.04 15.03 -7.43
N VAL A 84 -21.62 14.84 -6.24
CA VAL A 84 -23.01 14.36 -6.08
C VAL A 84 -24.05 15.31 -6.69
N TYR A 85 -23.78 16.63 -6.74
CA TYR A 85 -24.68 17.57 -7.43
C TYR A 85 -24.48 17.63 -8.94
N GLY A 86 -23.23 17.59 -9.44
CA GLY A 86 -22.92 17.81 -10.86
C GLY A 86 -22.68 16.54 -11.69
N TYR A 87 -22.19 15.47 -11.06
CA TYR A 87 -21.64 14.26 -11.71
C TYR A 87 -20.63 14.61 -12.81
N GLU A 88 -19.73 15.56 -12.53
CA GLU A 88 -18.66 15.99 -13.43
C GLU A 88 -17.39 15.17 -13.18
N SER A 89 -17.30 14.00 -13.81
CA SER A 89 -16.11 13.14 -13.74
C SER A 89 -14.83 13.86 -14.21
N GLU A 90 -14.95 14.85 -15.11
CA GLU A 90 -13.82 15.61 -15.64
C GLU A 90 -13.10 16.42 -14.55
N LYS A 91 -13.80 16.82 -13.47
CA LYS A 91 -13.16 17.51 -12.34
C LYS A 91 -12.19 16.61 -11.57
N LEU A 92 -12.35 15.29 -11.63
CA LEU A 92 -11.47 14.33 -10.97
C LEU A 92 -10.05 14.37 -11.56
N GLU A 93 -9.91 14.73 -12.85
CA GLU A 93 -8.60 14.88 -13.52
C GLU A 93 -7.72 15.94 -12.84
N LEU A 94 -8.34 16.91 -12.16
CA LEU A 94 -7.66 18.01 -11.46
C LEU A 94 -7.09 17.59 -10.10
N TYR A 95 -7.49 16.44 -9.56
CA TYR A 95 -7.17 16.04 -8.19
C TYR A 95 -5.93 15.15 -8.11
N GLY A 96 -5.12 15.32 -7.05
CA GLY A 96 -3.98 14.44 -6.78
C GLY A 96 -4.41 13.00 -6.43
N THR A 97 -3.46 12.07 -6.48
CA THR A 97 -3.69 10.64 -6.16
C THR A 97 -4.33 10.46 -4.78
N ASP A 98 -3.80 11.15 -3.76
CA ASP A 98 -4.33 11.09 -2.37
C ASP A 98 -5.82 11.49 -2.31
N THR A 99 -6.18 12.62 -2.92
CA THR A 99 -7.57 13.08 -2.99
C THR A 99 -8.48 12.08 -3.70
N LEU A 100 -8.02 11.48 -4.80
CA LEU A 100 -8.79 10.48 -5.54
C LEU A 100 -9.02 9.21 -4.72
N ILE A 101 -8.00 8.74 -3.99
CA ILE A 101 -8.12 7.59 -3.09
C ILE A 101 -9.13 7.89 -1.98
N LYS A 102 -8.99 9.05 -1.30
CA LYS A 102 -9.91 9.46 -0.23
C LYS A 102 -11.35 9.60 -0.71
N LEU A 103 -11.57 10.16 -1.91
CA LEU A 103 -12.89 10.22 -2.54
C LEU A 103 -13.44 8.84 -2.89
N CYS A 104 -12.59 7.96 -3.42
CA CYS A 104 -12.98 6.59 -3.77
C CYS A 104 -13.38 5.79 -2.52
N ASP A 105 -12.58 5.88 -1.44
CA ASP A 105 -12.87 5.23 -0.16
C ASP A 105 -14.16 5.76 0.47
N PHE A 106 -14.37 7.08 0.43
CA PHE A 106 -15.60 7.70 0.91
C PHE A 106 -16.82 7.28 0.08
N GLY A 107 -16.69 7.26 -1.25
CA GLY A 107 -17.72 6.75 -2.15
C GLY A 107 -18.06 5.29 -1.87
N ASN A 108 -17.05 4.43 -1.69
CA ASN A 108 -17.23 3.02 -1.32
C ASN A 108 -17.94 2.87 0.02
N LYS A 109 -17.52 3.62 1.05
CA LYS A 109 -18.11 3.60 2.40
C LYS A 109 -19.60 3.91 2.38
N PHE A 110 -20.00 4.91 1.60
CA PHE A 110 -21.41 5.32 1.47
C PHE A 110 -22.11 4.70 0.26
N MET A 111 -21.53 3.69 -0.38
CA MET A 111 -22.11 2.98 -1.53
C MET A 111 -22.53 3.91 -2.68
N VAL A 112 -21.78 4.98 -2.92
CA VAL A 112 -21.93 5.85 -4.08
C VAL A 112 -21.06 5.30 -5.20
N GLU A 113 -21.62 4.33 -5.92
CA GLU A 113 -20.87 3.55 -6.92
C GLU A 113 -20.28 4.44 -8.02
N SER A 114 -21.01 5.46 -8.45
CA SER A 114 -20.59 6.34 -9.54
C SER A 114 -19.26 7.07 -9.26
N ILE A 115 -19.11 7.70 -8.08
CA ILE A 115 -17.85 8.39 -7.75
C ILE A 115 -16.73 7.38 -7.51
N LYS A 116 -17.05 6.22 -6.92
CA LYS A 116 -16.07 5.16 -6.70
C LYS A 116 -15.50 4.69 -8.05
N GLU A 117 -16.37 4.33 -8.99
CA GLU A 117 -15.99 3.90 -10.33
C GLU A 117 -15.26 4.99 -11.10
N ASP A 118 -15.72 6.24 -11.04
CA ASP A 118 -15.06 7.36 -11.73
C ASP A 118 -13.67 7.65 -11.16
N CYS A 119 -13.48 7.59 -9.84
CA CYS A 119 -12.16 7.68 -9.22
C CYS A 119 -11.26 6.51 -9.63
N VAL A 120 -11.76 5.28 -9.63
CA VAL A 120 -11.02 4.09 -10.11
C VAL A 120 -10.62 4.26 -11.58
N ASN A 121 -11.54 4.74 -12.41
CA ASN A 121 -11.32 4.99 -13.82
C ASN A 121 -10.26 6.06 -14.05
N GLU A 122 -10.30 7.16 -13.30
CA GLU A 122 -9.30 8.22 -13.40
C GLU A 122 -7.92 7.73 -12.92
N MET A 123 -7.84 7.10 -11.73
CA MET A 123 -6.60 6.55 -11.19
C MET A 123 -5.99 5.50 -12.12
N THR A 124 -6.84 4.67 -12.73
CA THR A 124 -6.41 3.69 -13.72
C THR A 124 -5.96 4.43 -14.96
N ASN A 125 -6.80 5.20 -15.65
CA ASN A 125 -6.51 5.71 -16.98
C ASN A 125 -5.50 6.86 -17.05
N ARG A 126 -5.10 7.42 -15.90
CA ARG A 126 -4.11 8.49 -15.82
C ARG A 126 -2.85 8.19 -16.64
N ARG A 127 -2.59 9.09 -17.60
CA ARG A 127 -1.42 9.05 -18.50
C ARG A 127 -0.17 9.65 -17.88
N ILE A 128 -0.30 10.37 -16.77
CA ILE A 128 0.81 11.00 -16.07
C ILE A 128 1.73 9.92 -15.50
N HIS A 129 3.03 10.18 -15.56
CA HIS A 129 4.03 9.34 -14.91
C HIS A 129 3.90 9.50 -13.38
N LEU A 130 3.45 8.44 -12.71
CA LEU A 130 3.29 8.43 -11.26
C LEU A 130 4.63 8.16 -10.58
N GLY A 131 4.90 8.85 -9.48
CA GLY A 131 6.05 8.53 -8.64
C GLY A 131 5.85 7.20 -7.91
N MET A 132 6.93 6.66 -7.33
CA MET A 132 6.84 5.44 -6.51
C MET A 132 5.86 5.61 -5.33
N GLY A 133 5.84 6.78 -4.69
CA GLY A 133 4.90 7.09 -3.61
C GLY A 133 3.44 6.94 -4.04
N ASP A 134 3.07 7.57 -5.16
CA ASP A 134 1.72 7.44 -5.73
C ASP A 134 1.37 6.00 -6.12
N LEU A 135 2.32 5.27 -6.71
CA LEU A 135 2.12 3.86 -7.08
C LEU A 135 1.86 2.99 -5.84
N MET A 136 2.57 3.24 -4.75
CA MET A 136 2.38 2.50 -3.49
C MET A 136 1.06 2.86 -2.81
N LEU A 137 0.65 4.13 -2.83
CA LEU A 137 -0.68 4.54 -2.36
C LEU A 137 -1.80 3.87 -3.18
N LEU A 138 -1.66 3.82 -4.50
CA LEU A 138 -2.60 3.12 -5.37
C LEU A 138 -2.59 1.61 -5.13
N PHE A 139 -1.43 1.01 -4.82
CA PHE A 139 -1.36 -0.41 -4.47
C PHE A 139 -2.19 -0.71 -3.22
N GLN A 140 -2.02 0.11 -2.18
CA GLN A 140 -2.78 0.00 -0.93
C GLN A 140 -4.28 0.19 -1.18
N CYS A 141 -4.67 1.19 -1.97
CA CYS A 141 -6.06 1.42 -2.37
C CYS A 141 -6.63 0.20 -3.13
N ALA A 142 -5.88 -0.36 -4.08
CA ALA A 142 -6.28 -1.54 -4.82
C ALA A 142 -6.55 -2.75 -3.92
N HIS A 143 -5.71 -2.94 -2.89
CA HIS A 143 -5.91 -3.97 -1.89
C HIS A 143 -7.18 -3.74 -1.06
N THR A 144 -7.39 -2.53 -0.54
CA THR A 144 -8.58 -2.16 0.25
C THR A 144 -9.87 -2.36 -0.54
N LEU A 145 -9.87 -2.00 -1.83
CA LEU A 145 -11.02 -2.14 -2.72
C LEU A 145 -11.15 -3.55 -3.32
N ASN A 146 -10.19 -4.45 -3.06
CA ASN A 146 -10.06 -5.75 -3.74
C ASN A 146 -10.14 -5.63 -5.28
N ASN A 147 -9.51 -4.59 -5.82
CA ASN A 147 -9.62 -4.23 -7.24
C ASN A 147 -8.37 -4.64 -8.03
N LYS A 148 -8.51 -5.76 -8.75
CA LYS A 148 -7.43 -6.36 -9.54
C LYS A 148 -6.93 -5.49 -10.69
N SER A 149 -7.79 -4.67 -11.31
CA SER A 149 -7.38 -3.86 -12.46
C SER A 149 -6.40 -2.75 -12.07
N ILE A 150 -6.60 -2.15 -10.88
CA ILE A 150 -5.63 -1.21 -10.30
C ILE A 150 -4.34 -1.94 -9.97
N THR A 151 -4.41 -3.10 -9.31
CA THR A 151 -3.23 -3.90 -8.95
C THR A 151 -2.36 -4.22 -10.17
N GLU A 152 -2.95 -4.77 -11.24
CA GLU A 152 -2.23 -5.11 -12.48
C GLU A 152 -1.54 -3.89 -13.09
N ARG A 153 -2.21 -2.74 -13.10
CA ARG A 153 -1.65 -1.51 -13.64
C ARG A 153 -0.52 -0.97 -12.79
N VAL A 154 -0.67 -0.95 -11.47
CA VAL A 154 0.39 -0.54 -10.54
C VAL A 154 1.61 -1.43 -10.74
N VAL A 155 1.44 -2.75 -10.74
CA VAL A 155 2.54 -3.71 -10.94
C VAL A 155 3.25 -3.50 -12.26
N SER A 156 2.50 -3.26 -13.35
CA SER A 156 3.08 -2.97 -14.67
C SER A 156 3.96 -1.71 -14.66
N LYS A 157 3.59 -0.69 -13.88
CA LYS A 157 4.33 0.56 -13.72
C LYS A 157 5.48 0.45 -12.70
N VAL A 158 5.39 -0.47 -11.74
CA VAL A 158 6.43 -0.74 -10.73
C VAL A 158 7.56 -1.59 -11.32
N GLU A 159 7.27 -2.48 -12.28
CA GLU A 159 8.25 -3.40 -12.87
C GLU A 159 9.57 -2.73 -13.35
N PRO A 160 9.56 -1.58 -14.04
CA PRO A 160 10.79 -0.89 -14.43
C PRO A 160 11.66 -0.50 -13.22
N PHE A 161 11.05 -0.12 -12.10
CA PHE A 161 11.75 0.31 -10.89
C PHE A 161 12.34 -0.86 -10.10
N LEU A 162 11.80 -2.08 -10.26
CA LEU A 162 12.35 -3.28 -9.62
C LEU A 162 13.71 -3.71 -10.21
N ARG A 163 14.15 -3.10 -11.31
CA ARG A 163 15.41 -3.43 -12.01
C ARG A 163 16.58 -2.50 -11.66
N GLU A 164 16.30 -1.38 -10.98
CA GLU A 164 17.29 -0.42 -10.50
C GLU A 164 17.70 -0.75 -9.05
N PRO A 165 18.80 -0.19 -8.50
CA PRO A 165 19.18 -0.43 -7.11
C PRO A 165 17.99 -0.18 -6.17
N PHE A 166 17.62 -1.23 -5.46
CA PHE A 166 16.37 -1.35 -4.72
C PHE A 166 16.25 -0.27 -3.63
N ASN A 167 15.39 0.73 -3.81
CA ASN A 167 15.05 1.72 -2.80
C ASN A 167 13.53 1.88 -2.71
N GLN A 168 12.90 1.02 -1.91
CA GLN A 168 11.46 1.06 -1.64
C GLN A 168 11.19 1.41 -0.17
N SER A 169 11.74 2.53 0.31
CA SER A 169 11.48 3.02 1.66
C SER A 169 9.97 3.14 1.95
N VAL A 170 9.19 3.56 0.96
CA VAL A 170 7.72 3.73 1.09
C VAL A 170 7.00 2.41 1.40
N VAL A 171 7.51 1.27 0.91
CA VAL A 171 6.90 -0.05 1.18
C VAL A 171 7.11 -0.47 2.64
N LEU A 172 8.12 0.09 3.33
CA LEU A 172 8.41 -0.22 4.72
C LEU A 172 7.34 0.30 5.69
N ASP A 173 6.54 1.27 5.25
CA ASP A 173 5.45 1.88 6.03
C ASP A 173 4.10 1.18 5.81
N PHE A 174 4.03 0.14 4.96
CA PHE A 174 2.81 -0.64 4.79
C PHE A 174 2.43 -1.38 6.08
N ASN A 175 1.13 -1.52 6.32
CA ASN A 175 0.65 -2.46 7.33
C ASN A 175 0.93 -3.92 6.90
N THR A 176 0.78 -4.85 7.84
CA THR A 176 1.14 -6.26 7.65
C THR A 176 0.39 -6.92 6.47
N GLU A 177 -0.90 -6.65 6.33
CA GLU A 177 -1.72 -7.25 5.27
C GLU A 177 -1.32 -6.73 3.88
N VAL A 178 -1.15 -5.41 3.75
CA VAL A 178 -0.78 -4.77 2.48
C VAL A 178 0.64 -5.19 2.08
N PHE A 179 1.58 -5.26 3.03
CA PHE A 179 2.94 -5.69 2.76
C PHE A 179 3.01 -7.15 2.30
N LYS A 180 2.29 -8.05 2.98
CA LYS A 180 2.22 -9.46 2.56
C LYS A 180 1.67 -9.58 1.14
N ASN A 181 0.54 -8.94 0.85
CA ASN A 181 -0.05 -8.93 -0.48
C ASN A 181 0.91 -8.34 -1.54
N TYR A 182 1.69 -7.32 -1.17
CA TYR A 182 2.72 -6.76 -2.03
C TYR A 182 3.79 -7.79 -2.40
N ILE A 183 4.34 -8.51 -1.40
CA ILE A 183 5.34 -9.57 -1.60
C ILE A 183 4.83 -10.72 -2.48
N GLU A 184 3.56 -11.10 -2.31
CA GLU A 184 2.89 -12.10 -3.15
C GLU A 184 2.79 -11.60 -4.60
N THR A 185 2.36 -10.35 -4.78
CA THR A 185 2.10 -9.77 -6.09
C THR A 185 3.38 -9.61 -6.93
N ILE A 186 4.50 -9.21 -6.30
CA ILE A 186 5.77 -9.00 -7.03
C ILE A 186 6.59 -10.28 -7.22
N ALA A 187 6.10 -11.45 -6.78
CA ALA A 187 6.86 -12.70 -6.80
C ALA A 187 7.42 -13.08 -8.19
N ILE A 188 6.69 -12.74 -9.25
CA ILE A 188 7.12 -13.00 -10.64
C ILE A 188 8.08 -11.94 -11.21
N LYS A 189 8.22 -10.79 -10.54
CA LYS A 189 8.96 -9.63 -11.04
C LYS A 189 10.27 -9.36 -10.29
N LEU A 190 10.43 -9.90 -9.08
CA LEU A 190 11.58 -9.68 -8.22
C LEU A 190 12.26 -11.01 -7.86
N LEU A 191 13.59 -11.04 -7.82
CA LEU A 191 14.34 -12.24 -7.45
C LEU A 191 14.06 -12.63 -6.00
N GLU A 192 14.08 -13.93 -5.70
CA GLU A 192 13.87 -14.43 -4.33
C GLU A 192 14.88 -13.85 -3.33
N SER A 193 16.12 -13.59 -3.77
CA SER A 193 17.13 -12.91 -2.93
C SER A 193 16.72 -11.51 -2.53
N ASP A 194 16.17 -10.74 -3.46
CA ASP A 194 15.80 -9.35 -3.25
C ASP A 194 14.48 -9.27 -2.47
N ARG A 195 13.54 -10.19 -2.73
CA ARG A 195 12.31 -10.36 -1.93
C ARG A 195 12.64 -10.69 -0.47
N PHE A 196 13.58 -11.60 -0.23
CA PHE A 196 14.02 -11.93 1.12
C PHE A 196 14.65 -10.72 1.82
N ILE A 197 15.51 -9.96 1.14
CA ILE A 197 16.10 -8.73 1.68
C ILE A 197 15.00 -7.72 2.04
N LEU A 198 14.01 -7.53 1.17
CA LEU A 198 12.88 -6.64 1.44
C LEU A 198 12.08 -7.08 2.66
N ILE A 199 11.75 -8.38 2.77
CA ILE A 199 11.06 -8.94 3.94
C ILE A 199 11.87 -8.68 5.22
N GLU A 200 13.17 -9.00 5.22
CA GLU A 200 14.02 -8.79 6.38
C GLU A 200 14.12 -7.31 6.76
N THR A 201 14.22 -6.43 5.76
CA THR A 201 14.28 -4.97 5.97
C THR A 201 12.98 -4.45 6.56
N TYR A 202 11.83 -4.89 6.05
CA TYR A 202 10.50 -4.55 6.56
C TYR A 202 10.30 -4.99 8.01
N LEU A 203 10.67 -6.23 8.33
CA LEU A 203 10.55 -6.77 9.68
C LEU A 203 11.43 -6.00 10.67
N LYS A 204 12.66 -5.66 10.28
CA LYS A 204 13.57 -4.82 11.09
C LYS A 204 13.00 -3.40 11.29
N HIS A 205 12.48 -2.79 10.23
CA HIS A 205 11.92 -1.44 10.27
C HIS A 205 10.71 -1.35 11.22
N ASN A 206 9.84 -2.35 11.19
CA ASN A 206 8.60 -2.39 11.98
C ASN A 206 8.76 -3.08 13.35
N GLY A 207 9.98 -3.45 13.76
CA GLY A 207 10.23 -4.08 15.05
C GLY A 207 9.67 -5.50 15.20
N LEU A 208 9.35 -6.19 14.08
CA LEU A 208 8.70 -7.51 14.03
C LEU A 208 9.71 -8.68 14.09
N VAL A 209 10.83 -8.49 14.76
CA VAL A 209 11.91 -9.50 14.79
C VAL A 209 11.64 -10.50 15.91
N ILE A 210 11.63 -11.79 15.55
CA ILE A 210 11.58 -12.88 16.54
C ILE A 210 12.89 -12.84 17.32
N ALA A 211 12.83 -12.55 18.62
CA ALA A 211 13.98 -12.73 19.49
C ALA A 211 14.42 -14.20 19.40
N ALA A 212 15.64 -14.45 18.90
CA ALA A 212 16.17 -15.80 18.85
C ALA A 212 16.12 -16.38 20.29
N PRO A 213 15.59 -17.59 20.50
CA PRO A 213 15.51 -18.16 21.85
C PRO A 213 16.85 -18.45 22.53
N ASN A 214 17.99 -18.06 21.95
CA ASN A 214 19.31 -18.34 22.50
C ASN A 214 20.34 -17.28 22.10
N ALA A 215 20.52 -16.27 22.97
CA ALA A 215 21.81 -15.68 23.23
C ALA A 215 22.08 -15.87 24.73
N GLY A 216 23.09 -16.66 25.06
CA GLY A 216 23.37 -17.10 26.42
C GLY A 216 23.62 -15.96 27.41
N CYS A 217 23.06 -16.15 28.61
CA CYS A 217 23.35 -15.56 29.92
C CYS A 217 24.28 -14.34 30.01
N SER A 218 23.71 -13.25 30.52
CA SER A 218 24.28 -12.58 31.69
C SER A 218 23.16 -12.05 32.59
N ASP A 219 23.28 -12.37 33.87
CA ASP A 219 22.35 -12.05 34.94
C ASP A 219 22.08 -10.54 35.04
N ALA A 220 20.80 -10.16 35.00
CA ALA A 220 20.22 -9.13 35.86
C ALA A 220 18.70 -9.14 35.72
N SER A 221 18.05 -9.31 36.87
CA SER A 221 16.63 -9.13 37.10
C SER A 221 16.05 -7.86 36.46
N SER A 222 15.09 -8.02 35.56
CA SER A 222 14.05 -7.01 35.32
C SER A 222 12.71 -7.69 35.03
N ASP A 223 11.88 -7.66 36.06
CA ASP A 223 10.44 -7.80 35.99
C ASP A 223 9.89 -6.82 34.94
N SER A 224 9.57 -7.34 33.76
CA SER A 224 8.79 -6.62 32.76
C SER A 224 8.02 -7.68 31.97
N GLY A 225 6.74 -7.82 32.31
CA GLY A 225 5.82 -8.69 31.59
C GLY A 225 5.78 -8.32 30.12
N CYS A 226 6.52 -9.08 29.30
CA CYS A 226 6.35 -9.04 27.86
C CYS A 226 5.01 -9.72 27.52
N PRO A 227 4.14 -9.12 26.70
CA PRO A 227 2.92 -9.77 26.27
C PRO A 227 3.30 -10.96 25.36
N LEU A 228 3.25 -12.17 25.90
CA LEU A 228 3.49 -13.41 25.16
C LEU A 228 2.59 -13.53 23.90
N VAL A 229 1.43 -12.87 23.92
CA VAL A 229 0.45 -12.84 22.82
C VAL A 229 1.00 -12.12 21.57
N ASP A 230 1.77 -11.04 21.74
CA ASP A 230 2.30 -10.29 20.59
C ASP A 230 3.46 -11.03 19.91
N GLN A 231 4.22 -11.84 20.66
CA GLN A 231 5.33 -12.63 20.11
C GLN A 231 4.85 -13.81 19.26
N GLU A 232 3.77 -14.49 19.66
CA GLU A 232 3.19 -15.59 18.87
C GLU A 232 2.59 -15.09 17.55
N ILE A 233 1.85 -13.97 17.59
CA ILE A 233 1.27 -13.34 16.39
C ILE A 233 2.38 -12.88 15.44
N THR A 234 3.44 -12.28 15.97
CA THR A 234 4.61 -11.86 15.19
C THR A 234 5.31 -13.07 14.56
N GLY A 235 5.51 -14.16 15.31
CA GLY A 235 6.12 -15.38 14.81
C GLY A 235 5.30 -16.05 13.69
N ALA A 236 3.98 -16.07 13.82
CA ALA A 236 3.07 -16.57 12.79
C ALA A 236 3.15 -15.73 11.51
N TYR A 237 3.15 -14.40 11.63
CA TYR A 237 3.25 -13.50 10.48
C TYR A 237 4.60 -13.63 9.76
N VAL A 238 5.71 -13.66 10.51
CA VAL A 238 7.05 -13.90 9.94
C VAL A 238 7.09 -15.24 9.18
N SER A 239 6.51 -16.28 9.76
CA SER A 239 6.43 -17.60 9.11
C SER A 239 5.63 -17.56 7.81
N GLN A 240 4.51 -16.80 7.77
CA GLN A 240 3.73 -16.61 6.55
C GLN A 240 4.53 -15.89 5.47
N LEU A 241 5.28 -14.83 5.80
CA LEU A 241 6.12 -14.13 4.83
C LEU A 241 7.25 -15.01 4.28
N LEU A 242 7.91 -15.77 5.15
CA LEU A 242 8.98 -16.68 4.73
C LEU A 242 8.47 -17.82 3.84
N ALA A 243 7.22 -18.27 4.03
CA ALA A 243 6.58 -19.25 3.15
C ALA A 243 6.35 -18.73 1.72
N LEU A 244 6.41 -17.41 1.50
CA LEU A 244 6.31 -16.80 0.17
C LEU A 244 7.63 -16.84 -0.62
N ILE A 245 8.74 -17.25 0.01
CA ILE A 245 10.06 -17.31 -0.61
C ILE A 245 10.37 -18.74 -1.05
N ASP A 246 10.69 -18.92 -2.34
CA ASP A 246 11.19 -20.20 -2.83
C ASP A 246 12.71 -20.27 -2.68
N PHE A 247 13.16 -20.80 -1.54
CA PHE A 247 14.58 -20.92 -1.23
C PHE A 247 15.37 -21.75 -2.25
N ARG A 248 14.73 -22.66 -3.01
CA ARG A 248 15.39 -23.47 -4.04
C ARG A 248 15.93 -22.65 -5.20
N ARG A 249 15.38 -21.45 -5.42
CA ARG A 249 15.79 -20.56 -6.51
C ARG A 249 17.01 -19.70 -6.17
N PHE A 250 17.56 -19.84 -4.96
CA PHE A 250 18.81 -19.18 -4.59
C PHE A 250 20.02 -19.92 -5.16
N THR A 251 21.07 -19.19 -5.50
CA THR A 251 22.41 -19.79 -5.61
C THR A 251 23.01 -20.01 -4.21
N PRO A 252 23.99 -20.93 -4.05
CA PRO A 252 24.66 -21.14 -2.75
C PRO A 252 25.25 -19.85 -2.16
N SER A 253 25.82 -18.99 -3.02
CA SER A 253 26.37 -17.71 -2.59
C SER A 253 25.29 -16.73 -2.14
N GLN A 254 24.18 -16.63 -2.87
CA GLN A 254 23.06 -15.76 -2.47
C GLN A 254 22.43 -16.24 -1.17
N PHE A 255 22.25 -17.55 -1.02
CA PHE A 255 21.71 -18.13 0.20
C PHE A 255 22.62 -17.83 1.39
N TYR A 256 23.93 -18.08 1.25
CA TYR A 256 24.90 -17.82 2.32
C TYR A 256 24.95 -16.34 2.73
N GLU A 257 25.02 -15.43 1.75
CA GLU A 257 25.11 -14.00 2.04
C GLU A 257 23.82 -13.42 2.61
N GLY A 258 22.64 -13.93 2.21
CA GLY A 258 21.34 -13.52 2.73
C GLY A 258 20.79 -14.45 3.82
N PRO A 259 19.84 -15.37 3.50
CA PRO A 259 19.17 -16.22 4.49
C PRO A 259 20.09 -16.97 5.48
N GLY A 260 21.28 -17.39 5.05
CA GLY A 260 22.25 -18.10 5.87
C GLY A 260 22.80 -17.25 7.03
N LYS A 261 22.98 -15.94 6.81
CA LYS A 261 23.42 -14.98 7.85
C LYS A 261 22.26 -14.35 8.63
N SER A 262 21.04 -14.44 8.10
CA SER A 262 19.85 -13.89 8.74
C SER A 262 19.48 -14.62 10.04
N ASN A 263 18.86 -13.90 10.97
CA ASN A 263 18.29 -14.48 12.20
C ASN A 263 16.83 -14.93 12.03
N LEU A 264 16.22 -14.74 10.85
CA LEU A 264 14.85 -15.14 10.57
C LEU A 264 14.65 -16.66 10.45
N LEU A 265 15.74 -17.39 10.24
CA LEU A 265 15.73 -18.84 10.08
C LEU A 265 16.50 -19.52 11.22
N THR A 266 15.93 -20.62 11.72
CA THR A 266 16.64 -21.51 12.65
C THR A 266 17.80 -22.22 11.95
N LEU A 267 18.77 -22.72 12.73
CA LEU A 267 19.89 -23.48 12.17
C LEU A 267 19.42 -24.71 11.39
N GLN A 268 18.36 -25.38 11.87
CA GLN A 268 17.76 -26.53 11.18
C GLN A 268 17.17 -26.14 9.82
N GLN A 269 16.39 -25.05 9.76
CA GLN A 269 15.84 -24.55 8.49
C GLN A 269 16.95 -24.13 7.53
N LYS A 270 18.01 -23.47 8.03
CA LYS A 270 19.16 -23.09 7.21
C LYS A 270 19.83 -24.31 6.55
N TYR A 271 20.01 -25.39 7.31
CA TYR A 271 20.59 -26.62 6.78
C TYR A 271 19.70 -27.26 5.70
N GLU A 272 18.40 -27.37 5.99
CA GLU A 272 17.42 -27.96 5.06
C GLU A 272 17.35 -27.19 3.74
N TYR A 273 17.20 -25.87 3.80
CA TYR A 273 17.14 -25.06 2.58
C TYR A 273 18.47 -25.05 1.82
N LEU A 274 19.62 -25.06 2.51
CA LEU A 274 20.91 -25.16 1.83
C LEU A 274 21.06 -26.49 1.09
N TYR A 275 20.57 -27.59 1.67
CA TYR A 275 20.52 -28.88 0.99
C TYR A 275 19.65 -28.82 -0.26
N GLN A 276 18.43 -28.27 -0.16
CA GLN A 276 17.52 -28.12 -1.30
C GLN A 276 18.13 -27.24 -2.41
N VAL A 277 18.81 -26.15 -2.06
CA VAL A 277 19.57 -25.31 -3.00
C VAL A 277 20.66 -26.11 -3.71
N ALA A 278 21.42 -26.92 -2.97
CA ALA A 278 22.48 -27.74 -3.53
C ALA A 278 21.94 -28.84 -4.47
N GLU A 279 20.83 -29.48 -4.09
CA GLU A 279 20.13 -30.47 -4.89
C GLU A 279 19.64 -29.88 -6.22
N GLU A 280 19.00 -28.72 -6.18
CA GLU A 280 18.48 -28.05 -7.37
C GLU A 280 19.62 -27.57 -8.30
N CYS A 281 20.74 -27.13 -7.72
CA CYS A 281 21.95 -26.83 -8.46
C CYS A 281 22.56 -28.05 -9.16
N ALA A 282 22.42 -29.25 -8.57
CA ALA A 282 22.89 -30.50 -9.18
C ALA A 282 21.99 -30.90 -10.35
N LYS A 283 20.66 -30.87 -10.17
CA LYS A 283 19.67 -31.16 -11.22
C LYS A 283 19.86 -30.27 -12.45
N THR A 284 19.93 -28.96 -12.24
CA THR A 284 20.15 -27.99 -13.34
C THR A 284 21.45 -28.28 -14.11
N LYS A 285 22.52 -28.72 -13.42
CA LYS A 285 23.79 -29.09 -14.09
C LYS A 285 23.68 -30.36 -14.92
N ASP A 286 22.93 -31.35 -14.45
CA ASP A 286 22.71 -32.61 -15.17
C ASP A 286 21.79 -32.41 -16.39
N GLU A 287 20.76 -31.57 -16.27
CA GLU A 287 19.91 -31.15 -17.40
C GLU A 287 20.69 -30.39 -18.47
N LEU A 288 21.55 -29.44 -18.06
CA LEU A 288 22.43 -28.73 -18.99
C LEU A 288 23.44 -29.67 -19.66
N ARG A 289 23.91 -30.72 -18.97
CA ARG A 289 24.78 -31.74 -19.55
C ARG A 289 24.02 -32.65 -20.53
N GLY A 290 22.78 -33.01 -20.23
CA GLY A 290 21.91 -33.77 -21.12
C GLY A 290 21.51 -32.99 -22.38
N ASN A 291 21.11 -31.73 -22.23
CA ASN A 291 20.72 -30.84 -23.32
C ASN A 291 21.93 -30.37 -24.15
N SER A 292 23.13 -30.27 -23.57
CA SER A 292 24.37 -30.00 -24.31
C SER A 292 24.68 -31.10 -25.34
N PHE A 293 24.24 -32.35 -25.10
CA PHE A 293 24.39 -33.44 -26.07
C PHE A 293 23.45 -33.32 -27.28
N GLU A 294 22.30 -32.65 -27.14
CA GLU A 294 21.39 -32.31 -28.26
C GLU A 294 21.69 -30.93 -28.89
N ALA A 295 22.24 -29.99 -28.12
CA ALA A 295 22.50 -28.61 -28.55
C ALA A 295 23.79 -28.42 -29.36
N PHE A 296 24.57 -29.47 -29.61
CA PHE A 296 25.72 -29.43 -30.54
C PHE A 296 25.34 -29.24 -32.02
N ARG A 297 24.05 -29.03 -32.34
CA ARG A 297 23.60 -28.69 -33.71
C ARG A 297 23.26 -27.23 -33.97
N THR A 298 23.13 -26.35 -32.97
CA THR A 298 22.80 -24.94 -33.26
C THR A 298 23.27 -24.01 -32.16
N VAL A 299 24.53 -23.56 -32.23
CA VAL A 299 25.04 -22.48 -31.38
C VAL A 299 24.66 -21.13 -31.98
N GLY A 300 24.06 -20.26 -31.17
CA GLY A 300 23.88 -18.86 -31.51
C GLY A 300 23.24 -18.00 -30.40
N LEU A 301 24.06 -17.63 -29.41
CA LEU A 301 23.96 -16.41 -28.56
C LEU A 301 22.99 -16.40 -27.37
N ILE A 302 23.54 -16.53 -26.14
CA ILE A 302 23.05 -15.75 -24.97
C ILE A 302 24.25 -15.22 -24.17
N SER A 303 24.23 -13.90 -23.96
CA SER A 303 25.18 -13.08 -23.20
C SER A 303 25.17 -13.39 -21.71
N LYS A 304 26.34 -13.59 -21.11
CA LYS A 304 26.56 -13.67 -19.66
C LYS A 304 26.30 -12.29 -19.03
N ARG A 305 25.39 -12.20 -18.06
CA ARG A 305 25.37 -11.10 -17.08
C ARG A 305 26.07 -11.57 -15.81
N HIS A 306 27.17 -10.92 -15.47
CA HIS A 306 27.80 -11.03 -14.16
C HIS A 306 27.11 -10.06 -13.19
N SER A 307 26.49 -10.58 -12.14
CA SER A 307 26.14 -9.80 -10.95
C SER A 307 27.24 -9.96 -9.90
N GLY A 308 28.14 -8.97 -9.84
CA GLY A 308 29.05 -8.73 -8.71
C GLY A 308 28.33 -8.07 -7.52
N PRO A 309 29.01 -7.87 -6.37
CA PRO A 309 28.41 -8.05 -5.05
C PRO A 309 27.63 -6.82 -4.55
N TYR A 310 26.37 -7.03 -4.17
CA TYR A 310 25.51 -6.04 -3.51
C TYR A 310 25.72 -5.96 -1.98
N TYR A 311 26.68 -6.70 -1.42
CA TYR A 311 27.07 -6.59 0.00
C TYR A 311 28.21 -5.59 0.19
N ARG A 312 27.94 -4.29 0.06
CA ARG A 312 28.75 -3.25 0.72
C ARG A 312 27.88 -2.08 1.18
N ALA A 313 27.92 -1.88 2.51
CA ALA A 313 27.65 -0.65 3.24
C ALA A 313 26.19 -0.17 3.37
N ALA A 314 25.46 -0.79 4.31
CA ALA A 314 24.50 -0.08 5.15
C ALA A 314 24.82 -0.30 6.64
N HIS A 315 26.09 -0.11 7.01
CA HIS A 315 26.45 0.32 8.36
C HIS A 315 26.70 1.83 8.28
N CYS A 316 25.64 2.61 8.13
CA CYS A 316 25.70 4.04 8.40
C CYS A 316 25.19 4.25 9.83
N HIS A 317 26.11 4.44 10.76
CA HIS A 317 25.80 5.09 12.04
C HIS A 317 25.34 6.52 11.74
N CYS A 318 24.03 6.73 11.66
CA CYS A 318 23.48 8.06 11.89
C CYS A 318 22.90 8.09 13.30
N CYS A 319 23.75 8.48 14.24
CA CYS A 319 23.28 9.01 15.52
C CYS A 319 22.42 10.24 15.22
N SER A 320 21.15 10.15 15.59
CA SER A 320 20.25 11.28 15.80
C SER A 320 20.91 12.35 16.67
N THR A 321 21.31 13.47 16.07
CA THR A 321 21.45 14.73 16.82
C THR A 321 20.13 15.47 16.78
N ARG A 322 19.50 15.50 17.95
CA ARG A 322 18.40 16.37 18.36
C ARG A 322 18.55 17.78 17.76
N PHE A 323 17.53 18.25 17.06
CA PHE A 323 17.27 19.67 16.94
C PHE A 323 16.58 20.15 18.23
N PRO A 324 17.12 21.14 18.96
CA PRO A 324 16.33 21.90 19.90
C PRO A 324 15.68 23.11 19.22
N LEU A 325 14.44 23.36 19.65
CA LEU A 325 13.65 24.55 19.39
C LEU A 325 14.28 25.85 19.92
N ASN A 326 13.85 26.94 19.27
CA ASN A 326 13.77 28.35 19.69
C ASN A 326 15.05 29.18 19.76
N ALA A 327 15.12 30.26 18.97
CA ALA A 327 14.69 31.60 19.43
C ALA A 327 14.97 32.67 18.34
N ASP A 328 14.01 33.58 18.21
CA ASP A 328 14.07 35.01 17.83
C ASP A 328 15.32 35.55 17.13
N LEU A 329 15.11 36.29 16.04
CA LEU A 329 15.71 37.61 15.84
C LEU A 329 14.92 38.42 14.79
N ASP A 330 14.24 39.41 15.34
CA ASP A 330 13.72 40.61 14.70
C ASP A 330 14.87 41.52 14.21
N LEU A 331 14.50 42.50 13.38
CA LEU A 331 15.19 43.77 13.06
C LEU A 331 16.03 43.89 11.76
N SER A 332 15.42 44.64 10.83
CA SER A 332 15.95 45.83 10.12
C SER A 332 17.27 45.72 9.33
N GLU A 333 17.19 45.89 8.01
CA GLU A 333 17.30 47.16 7.27
C GLU A 333 16.86 46.98 5.81
#